data_AF-A0A958BU71-F1
#
_entry.id   AF-A0A958BU71-F1
#
_cell.length_a   1.000
_cell.length_b   1.000
_cell.length_c   1.000
_cell.angle_alpha   90.00
_cell.angle_beta   90.00
_cell.angle_gamma   90.00
#
_symmetry.space_group_name_H-M   'P 1'
#
loop_
_entity.id
_entity.type
_entity.pdbx_description
1 polymer ?
#
loop_
_entity_poly.entity_id
_entity_poly.type
_entity_poly.pdbx_seq_one_letter_code
_entity_poly.pdbx_strand_id
1 'polypeptide(L)'
;MSKNLRIHLIVIGLYTVLTIGLTWPVAAHIGTHIPGEATWAFDESTFIWNMWWFKFSLLNLAQSPLISTYTFFPLSIHLTTYTFNLFNAAFGLPLQLALSLPLASNLTLFFAYISSAYGVFLLLLYLLTRPTLTSHPTPFSILHSSFFILPLAAFVAGAIYAFSASRMMYVALGHYNFVTIQWFPYYVLFLLKTLHQGTFKNAFLAALFAAFCLYAELTFSVFLLFITLIIFLSDLGLGGRSQESAVDSQSSTASRQHSSFIIHHSSFASWWS
;
A
#
# COMPACT_ATOMS: atom_id res chain seq x y z
N MET A 1 -22.99 -9.78 14.25
CA MET A 1 -21.86 -9.15 13.52
C MET A 1 -20.60 -9.97 13.77
N SER A 2 -19.92 -10.49 12.74
CA SER A 2 -18.75 -11.36 12.94
C SER A 2 -17.63 -10.62 13.69
N LYS A 3 -16.88 -11.32 14.54
CA LYS A 3 -15.80 -10.74 15.36
C LYS A 3 -14.78 -9.96 14.53
N ASN A 4 -14.49 -10.45 13.32
CA ASN A 4 -13.58 -9.83 12.37
C ASN A 4 -14.11 -8.48 11.86
N LEU A 5 -15.39 -8.39 11.49
CA LEU A 5 -15.98 -7.15 11.00
C LEU A 5 -15.92 -6.04 12.06
N ARG A 6 -16.11 -6.38 13.34
CA ARG A 6 -15.99 -5.41 14.45
C ARG A 6 -14.59 -4.80 14.54
N ILE A 7 -13.55 -5.60 14.37
CA ILE A 7 -12.16 -5.13 14.40
C ILE A 7 -11.91 -4.14 13.26
N HIS A 8 -12.33 -4.47 12.04
CA HIS A 8 -12.15 -3.57 10.89
C HIS A 8 -12.86 -2.22 11.10
N LEU A 9 -14.10 -2.22 11.60
CA LEU A 9 -14.82 -0.97 11.87
C LEU A 9 -14.16 -0.14 12.97
N ILE A 10 -13.67 -0.78 14.04
CA ILE A 10 -12.95 -0.08 15.12
C ILE A 10 -11.67 0.54 14.57
N VAL A 11 -10.88 -0.21 13.80
CA VAL A 11 -9.62 0.27 13.20
C VAL A 11 -9.86 1.45 12.26
N ILE A 12 -10.86 1.35 11.38
CA ILE A 12 -11.25 2.46 10.49
C ILE A 12 -11.69 3.67 11.31
N GLY A 13 -12.54 3.47 12.34
CA GLY A 13 -13.00 4.54 13.22
C GLY A 13 -11.84 5.25 13.93
N LEU A 14 -10.87 4.51 14.44
CA LEU A 14 -9.67 5.08 15.08
C LEU A 14 -8.80 5.87 14.09
N TYR A 15 -8.60 5.37 12.87
CA TYR A 15 -7.90 6.13 11.84
C TYR A 15 -8.64 7.39 11.40
N THR A 16 -9.98 7.36 11.38
CA THR A 16 -10.80 8.56 11.13
C THR A 16 -10.59 9.58 12.24
N VAL A 17 -10.62 9.17 13.51
CA VAL A 17 -10.36 10.07 14.66
C VAL A 17 -8.96 10.66 14.58
N LEU A 18 -7.94 9.85 14.26
CA LEU A 18 -6.57 10.35 14.06
C LEU A 18 -6.48 11.33 12.90
N THR A 19 -7.17 11.05 11.79
CA THR A 19 -7.22 11.97 10.63
C THR A 19 -7.82 13.31 11.04
N ILE A 20 -8.96 13.31 11.73
CA ILE A 20 -9.60 14.54 12.21
C ILE A 20 -8.68 15.30 13.19
N GLY A 21 -8.08 14.61 14.14
CA GLY A 21 -7.22 15.21 15.16
C GLY A 21 -5.94 15.81 14.59
N LEU A 22 -5.26 15.10 13.68
CA LEU A 22 -3.97 15.52 13.11
C LEU A 22 -4.10 16.50 11.94
N THR A 23 -5.29 16.65 11.37
CA THR A 23 -5.56 17.66 10.33
C THR A 23 -6.26 18.90 10.90
N TRP A 24 -6.29 19.07 12.22
CA TRP A 24 -6.78 20.30 12.84
C TRP A 24 -5.88 21.50 12.46
N PRO A 25 -6.42 22.68 12.12
CA PRO A 25 -7.83 23.10 12.18
C PRO A 25 -8.65 22.85 10.91
N VAL A 26 -8.07 22.28 9.85
CA VAL A 26 -8.80 22.02 8.57
C VAL A 26 -10.05 21.19 8.81
N ALA A 27 -10.00 20.20 9.70
CA ALA A 27 -11.18 19.40 10.04
C ALA A 27 -12.37 20.23 10.58
N ALA A 28 -12.11 21.34 11.30
CA ALA A 28 -13.15 22.24 11.80
C ALA A 28 -13.75 23.12 10.69
N HIS A 29 -12.97 23.38 9.65
CA HIS A 29 -13.33 24.27 8.55
C HIS A 29 -13.33 23.54 7.18
N ILE A 30 -13.69 22.26 7.20
CA ILE A 30 -13.53 21.34 6.07
C ILE A 30 -14.24 21.79 4.79
N GLY A 31 -15.29 22.61 4.90
CA GLY A 31 -16.04 23.11 3.75
C GLY A 31 -15.53 24.42 3.16
N THR A 32 -14.62 25.12 3.85
CA THR A 32 -14.20 26.49 3.51
C THR A 32 -12.70 26.67 3.41
N HIS A 33 -11.90 25.85 4.10
CA HIS A 33 -10.45 25.93 4.10
C HIS A 33 -9.84 24.68 3.47
N ILE A 34 -8.65 24.81 2.93
CA ILE A 34 -7.84 23.73 2.38
C ILE A 34 -6.47 23.77 3.07
N PRO A 35 -5.80 22.63 3.28
CA PRO A 35 -4.44 22.63 3.81
C PRO A 35 -3.45 23.15 2.75
N GLY A 36 -2.54 24.01 3.16
CA GLY A 36 -1.54 24.61 2.28
C GLY A 36 -0.79 25.70 3.02
N GLU A 37 0.14 26.34 2.32
CA GLU A 37 1.04 27.31 2.91
C GLU A 37 1.08 28.58 2.06
N ALA A 38 0.70 29.70 2.67
CA ALA A 38 0.60 31.00 1.99
C ALA A 38 1.97 31.62 1.69
N THR A 39 3.05 31.10 2.27
CA THR A 39 4.41 31.63 2.08
C THR A 39 5.15 31.04 0.88
N TRP A 40 4.66 29.96 0.27
CA TRP A 40 5.30 29.31 -0.88
C TRP A 40 4.48 29.48 -2.18
N ALA A 41 4.59 28.53 -3.11
CA ALA A 41 4.07 28.63 -4.47
C ALA A 41 2.55 28.43 -4.61
N PHE A 42 1.81 28.35 -3.50
CA PHE A 42 0.36 28.04 -3.48
C PHE A 42 0.03 26.74 -4.24
N ASP A 43 0.84 25.70 -4.05
CA ASP A 43 0.65 24.42 -4.74
C ASP A 43 -0.71 23.80 -4.44
N GLU A 44 -1.28 24.03 -3.25
CA GLU A 44 -2.64 23.62 -2.92
C GLU A 44 -3.67 24.20 -3.89
N SER A 45 -3.52 25.47 -4.27
CA SER A 45 -4.42 26.15 -5.20
C SER A 45 -4.37 25.52 -6.59
N THR A 46 -3.19 25.05 -6.98
CA THR A 46 -2.95 24.33 -8.23
C THR A 46 -3.70 22.99 -8.26
N PHE A 47 -3.67 22.20 -7.18
CA PHE A 47 -4.43 20.94 -7.11
C PHE A 47 -5.94 21.14 -7.00
N ILE A 48 -6.38 22.19 -6.31
CA ILE A 48 -7.80 22.57 -6.27
C ILE A 48 -8.28 23.01 -7.66
N TRP A 49 -7.46 23.77 -8.38
CA TRP A 49 -7.75 24.14 -9.76
C TRP A 49 -7.85 22.90 -10.65
N ASN A 50 -7.00 21.88 -10.48
CA ASN A 50 -7.10 20.63 -11.26
C ASN A 50 -8.44 19.92 -11.06
N MET A 51 -8.92 19.83 -9.81
CA MET A 51 -10.21 19.24 -9.50
C MET A 51 -11.35 20.00 -10.17
N TRP A 52 -11.34 21.33 -10.08
CA TRP A 52 -12.33 22.19 -10.74
C TRP A 52 -12.26 22.11 -12.26
N TRP A 53 -11.06 22.23 -12.83
CA TRP A 53 -10.81 22.21 -14.27
C TRP A 53 -11.28 20.91 -14.87
N PHE A 54 -10.97 19.77 -14.24
CA PHE A 54 -11.43 18.46 -14.70
C PHE A 54 -12.96 18.38 -14.80
N LYS A 55 -13.67 18.88 -13.78
CA LYS A 55 -15.14 18.96 -13.81
C LYS A 55 -15.61 19.92 -14.90
N PHE A 56 -15.07 21.13 -14.94
CA PHE A 56 -15.50 22.20 -15.83
C PHE A 56 -15.25 21.87 -17.31
N SER A 57 -14.07 21.37 -17.64
CA SER A 57 -13.73 20.98 -19.01
C SER A 57 -14.65 19.87 -19.53
N LEU A 58 -14.96 18.87 -18.70
CA LEU A 58 -15.79 17.74 -19.10
C LEU A 58 -17.27 18.10 -19.18
N LEU A 59 -17.80 18.79 -18.17
CA LEU A 59 -19.25 18.98 -18.01
C LEU A 59 -19.77 20.29 -18.58
N ASN A 60 -18.95 21.35 -18.61
CA ASN A 60 -19.37 22.66 -19.11
C ASN A 60 -18.86 22.91 -20.53
N LEU A 61 -17.62 22.53 -20.82
CA LEU A 61 -16.99 22.75 -22.13
C LEU A 61 -17.07 21.55 -23.07
N ALA A 62 -17.39 20.36 -22.55
CA ALA A 62 -17.39 19.09 -23.30
C ALA A 62 -16.06 18.84 -24.05
N GLN A 63 -14.92 19.18 -23.42
CA GLN A 63 -13.59 19.03 -23.97
C GLN A 63 -12.68 18.16 -23.09
N SER A 64 -11.55 17.75 -23.67
CA SER A 64 -10.53 17.02 -22.92
C SER A 64 -10.00 17.87 -21.74
N PRO A 65 -9.92 17.30 -20.53
CA PRO A 65 -9.33 17.98 -19.37
C PRO A 65 -7.82 18.22 -19.54
N LEU A 66 -7.17 17.54 -20.50
CA LEU A 66 -5.74 17.65 -20.76
C LEU A 66 -5.35 18.85 -21.64
N ILE A 67 -6.30 19.72 -21.99
CA ILE A 67 -6.05 20.93 -22.77
C ILE A 67 -6.65 22.10 -21.99
N SER A 68 -5.93 23.21 -21.83
CA SER A 68 -6.47 24.41 -21.18
C SER A 68 -5.94 25.70 -21.79
N THR A 69 -6.82 26.69 -21.95
CA THR A 69 -6.50 28.09 -22.30
C THR A 69 -6.64 29.01 -21.07
N TYR A 70 -7.04 28.48 -19.92
CA TYR A 70 -7.38 29.26 -18.72
C TYR A 70 -6.16 29.59 -17.84
N THR A 71 -5.03 28.91 -18.07
CA THR A 71 -3.78 29.18 -17.34
C THR A 71 -2.85 30.13 -18.09
N PHE A 72 -2.81 30.04 -19.43
CA PHE A 72 -1.89 30.81 -20.28
C PHE A 72 -2.62 31.58 -21.38
N PHE A 73 -3.78 32.16 -21.09
CA PHE A 73 -4.55 32.93 -22.06
C PHE A 73 -3.67 33.98 -22.78
N PRO A 74 -3.73 34.10 -24.13
CA PRO A 74 -4.65 33.43 -25.05
C PRO A 74 -4.15 32.08 -25.60
N LEU A 75 -3.00 31.58 -25.12
CA LEU A 75 -2.42 30.33 -25.58
C LEU A 75 -3.11 29.12 -24.95
N SER A 76 -3.39 28.12 -25.78
CA SER A 76 -3.80 26.79 -25.32
C SER A 76 -2.57 25.95 -25.02
N ILE A 77 -2.56 25.30 -23.85
CA ILE A 77 -1.49 24.41 -23.43
C ILE A 77 -2.00 22.98 -23.21
N HIS A 78 -1.12 22.01 -23.44
CA HIS A 78 -1.37 20.61 -23.12
C HIS A 78 -0.91 20.31 -21.69
N LEU A 79 -1.80 19.74 -20.90
CA LEU A 79 -1.57 19.34 -19.51
C LEU A 79 -1.10 17.89 -19.36
N THR A 80 -0.70 17.24 -20.46
CA THR A 80 -0.27 15.83 -20.45
C THR A 80 0.97 15.59 -19.58
N THR A 81 1.94 16.51 -19.61
CA THR A 81 3.18 16.45 -18.81
C THR A 81 3.11 17.32 -17.56
N TYR A 82 1.96 17.91 -17.29
CA TYR A 82 1.72 18.73 -16.11
C TYR A 82 1.29 17.84 -14.94
N THR A 83 1.58 18.27 -13.71
CA THR A 83 1.22 17.55 -12.47
C THR A 83 -0.28 17.66 -12.18
N PHE A 84 -1.09 17.01 -13.03
CA PHE A 84 -2.54 17.17 -13.04
C PHE A 84 -3.24 16.50 -11.84
N ASN A 85 -2.60 15.53 -11.19
CA ASN A 85 -3.20 14.76 -10.10
C ASN A 85 -4.55 14.13 -10.51
N LEU A 86 -4.54 13.48 -11.67
CA LEU A 86 -5.72 13.02 -12.40
C LEU A 86 -6.58 12.06 -11.57
N PHE A 87 -5.95 11.23 -10.74
CA PHE A 87 -6.67 10.35 -9.82
C PHE A 87 -7.60 11.14 -8.89
N ASN A 88 -7.08 12.15 -8.17
CA ASN A 88 -7.90 12.90 -7.23
C ASN A 88 -8.95 13.76 -7.92
N ALA A 89 -8.63 14.33 -9.09
CA ALA A 89 -9.60 15.08 -9.88
C ALA A 89 -10.78 14.20 -10.32
N ALA A 90 -10.51 13.00 -10.83
CA ALA A 90 -11.53 12.04 -11.23
C ALA A 90 -12.28 11.44 -10.03
N PHE A 91 -11.57 11.04 -8.99
CA PHE A 91 -12.15 10.45 -7.78
C PHE A 91 -13.03 11.45 -7.02
N GLY A 92 -12.63 12.73 -7.01
CA GLY A 92 -13.41 13.80 -6.40
C GLY A 92 -14.56 14.30 -7.27
N LEU A 93 -14.67 13.91 -8.55
CA LEU A 93 -15.73 14.39 -9.44
C LEU A 93 -17.15 14.12 -8.88
N PRO A 94 -17.52 12.91 -8.43
CA PRO A 94 -18.83 12.66 -7.83
C PRO A 94 -19.10 13.54 -6.60
N LEU A 95 -18.07 13.81 -5.79
CA LEU A 95 -18.17 14.69 -4.63
C LEU A 95 -18.43 16.14 -5.05
N GLN A 96 -17.73 16.63 -6.07
CA GLN A 96 -17.90 17.99 -6.60
C GLN A 96 -19.26 18.23 -7.28
N LEU A 97 -20.03 17.17 -7.60
CA LEU A 97 -21.39 17.33 -8.12
C LEU A 97 -22.38 17.72 -7.02
N ALA A 98 -22.12 17.30 -5.77
CA ALA A 98 -23.02 17.52 -4.64
C ALA A 98 -22.46 18.50 -3.59
N LEU A 99 -21.15 18.67 -3.53
CA LEU A 99 -20.43 19.37 -2.46
C LEU A 99 -19.62 20.54 -3.01
N SER A 100 -19.22 21.46 -2.13
CA SER A 100 -18.29 22.52 -2.47
C SER A 100 -16.91 21.95 -2.84
N LEU A 101 -16.16 22.71 -3.64
CA LEU A 101 -14.83 22.30 -4.08
C LEU A 101 -13.85 22.05 -2.92
N PRO A 102 -13.75 22.93 -1.89
CA PRO A 102 -12.92 22.65 -0.72
C PRO A 102 -13.34 21.37 0.02
N LEU A 103 -14.65 21.17 0.19
CA LEU A 103 -15.18 19.98 0.87
C LEU A 103 -14.83 18.69 0.11
N ALA A 104 -15.05 18.67 -1.21
CA ALA A 104 -14.71 17.53 -2.05
C ALA A 104 -13.20 17.21 -2.01
N SER A 105 -12.35 18.24 -2.02
CA SER A 105 -10.90 18.06 -1.93
C SER A 105 -10.48 17.50 -0.57
N ASN A 106 -10.95 18.09 0.52
CA ASN A 106 -10.61 17.63 1.87
C ASN A 106 -11.11 16.21 2.16
N LEU A 107 -12.30 15.84 1.67
CA LEU A 107 -12.78 14.47 1.78
C LEU A 107 -11.92 13.48 1.00
N THR A 108 -11.41 13.87 -0.17
CA THR A 108 -10.45 13.07 -0.94
C THR A 108 -9.13 12.90 -0.17
N LEU A 109 -8.67 13.97 0.50
CA LEU A 109 -7.48 13.94 1.35
C LEU A 109 -7.66 13.05 2.60
N PHE A 110 -8.82 13.16 3.27
CA PHE A 110 -9.14 12.34 4.44
C PHE A 110 -9.24 10.86 4.05
N PHE A 111 -9.86 10.58 2.90
CA PHE A 111 -9.87 9.25 2.33
C PHE A 111 -8.45 8.73 2.09
N ALA A 112 -7.55 9.54 1.55
CA ALA A 112 -6.15 9.16 1.35
C ALA A 112 -5.46 8.77 2.67
N TYR A 113 -5.67 9.50 3.76
CA TYR A 113 -5.12 9.14 5.08
C TYR A 113 -5.68 7.82 5.61
N ILE A 114 -7.01 7.70 5.69
CA ILE A 114 -7.69 6.53 6.25
C ILE A 114 -7.35 5.28 5.43
N SER A 115 -7.42 5.38 4.10
CA SER A 115 -7.14 4.27 3.19
C SER A 115 -5.67 3.86 3.22
N SER A 116 -4.74 4.80 3.38
CA SER A 116 -3.31 4.46 3.56
C SER A 116 -3.08 3.63 4.82
N ALA A 117 -3.63 4.10 5.95
CA ALA A 117 -3.47 3.44 7.24
C ALA A 117 -4.10 2.05 7.22
N TYR A 118 -5.30 1.95 6.61
CA TYR A 118 -6.02 0.70 6.48
C TYR A 118 -5.34 -0.27 5.50
N GLY A 119 -4.78 0.21 4.39
CA GLY A 119 -4.02 -0.60 3.46
C GLY A 119 -2.81 -1.27 4.11
N VAL A 120 -2.04 -0.52 4.90
CA VAL A 120 -0.91 -1.08 5.68
C VAL A 120 -1.40 -2.05 6.75
N PHE A 121 -2.49 -1.73 7.45
CA PHE A 121 -3.08 -2.65 8.41
C PHE A 121 -3.42 -4.00 7.76
N LEU A 122 -4.04 -4.01 6.59
CA LEU A 122 -4.34 -5.24 5.85
C LEU A 122 -3.08 -5.96 5.36
N LEU A 123 -2.08 -5.21 4.88
CA LEU A 123 -0.80 -5.76 4.45
C LEU A 123 -0.07 -6.46 5.60
N LEU A 124 0.02 -5.81 6.76
CA LEU A 124 0.71 -6.35 7.92
C LEU A 124 -0.04 -7.53 8.51
N LEU A 125 -1.37 -7.49 8.59
CA LEU A 125 -2.15 -8.67 8.98
C LEU A 125 -1.89 -9.84 8.03
N TYR A 126 -1.83 -9.60 6.72
CA TYR A 126 -1.55 -10.66 5.75
C TYR A 126 -0.15 -11.26 5.94
N LEU A 127 0.87 -10.42 6.13
CA LEU A 127 2.25 -10.87 6.33
C LEU A 127 2.44 -11.61 7.65
N LEU A 128 1.85 -11.09 8.74
CA LEU A 128 2.02 -11.63 10.09
C LEU A 128 1.14 -12.85 10.38
N THR A 129 0.05 -13.07 9.63
CA THR A 129 -0.80 -14.26 9.82
C THR A 129 -0.26 -15.47 9.03
N ARG A 130 0.65 -15.25 8.08
CA ARG A 130 1.17 -16.32 7.25
C ARG A 130 2.23 -17.11 8.02
N PRO A 131 2.17 -18.46 8.02
CA PRO A 131 3.29 -19.26 8.50
C PRO A 131 4.50 -18.98 7.60
N THR A 132 5.48 -18.23 8.10
CA THR A 132 6.76 -18.10 7.42
C THR A 132 7.45 -19.46 7.39
N LEU A 133 7.83 -19.93 6.20
CA LEU A 133 8.62 -21.15 5.96
C LEU A 133 10.07 -21.05 6.50
N THR A 134 10.40 -20.02 7.27
CA THR A 134 11.73 -19.86 7.86
C THR A 134 11.86 -20.84 9.03
N SER A 135 12.70 -21.85 8.83
CA SER A 135 13.12 -22.87 9.80
C SER A 135 13.85 -22.31 11.04
N HIS A 136 14.06 -20.99 11.12
CA HIS A 136 14.57 -20.33 12.31
C HIS A 136 13.42 -19.70 13.11
N PRO A 137 13.21 -20.10 14.38
CA PRO A 137 12.30 -19.41 15.27
C PRO A 137 12.86 -17.99 15.48
N THR A 138 12.32 -17.02 14.74
CA THR A 138 12.54 -15.63 15.09
C THR A 138 11.84 -15.36 16.42
N PRO A 139 12.32 -14.42 17.25
CA PRO A 139 11.64 -14.05 18.49
C PRO A 139 10.18 -13.57 18.26
N PHE A 140 9.83 -13.24 17.01
CA PHE A 140 8.46 -12.91 16.58
C PHE A 140 7.52 -14.12 16.43
N SER A 141 8.03 -15.35 16.34
CA SER A 141 7.22 -16.57 16.32
C SER A 141 6.42 -16.75 17.62
N ILE A 142 6.94 -16.27 18.74
CA ILE A 142 6.32 -16.40 20.07
C ILE A 142 5.12 -15.45 20.24
N LEU A 143 5.12 -14.30 19.54
CA LEU A 143 4.02 -13.32 19.56
C LEU A 143 2.76 -13.78 18.79
N HIS A 144 2.86 -14.84 17.97
CA HIS A 144 1.76 -15.35 17.15
C HIS A 144 0.55 -15.86 17.96
N SER A 145 0.71 -16.17 19.24
CA SER A 145 -0.38 -16.73 20.07
C SER A 145 -1.32 -15.67 20.67
N SER A 146 -1.03 -14.37 20.54
CA SER A 146 -1.85 -13.33 21.15
C SER A 146 -2.82 -12.68 20.15
N PHE A 147 -4.12 -12.94 20.35
CA PHE A 147 -5.23 -12.41 19.54
C PHE A 147 -5.22 -10.87 19.38
N PHE A 148 -4.63 -10.14 20.33
CA PHE A 148 -4.61 -8.68 20.34
C PHE A 148 -3.32 -8.04 19.83
N ILE A 149 -2.18 -8.74 19.89
CA ILE A 149 -0.89 -8.11 19.57
C ILE A 149 -0.73 -7.93 18.06
N LEU A 150 -1.16 -8.90 17.26
CA LEU A 150 -1.07 -8.83 15.80
C LEU A 150 -1.87 -7.65 15.22
N PRO A 151 -3.17 -7.49 15.56
CA PRO A 151 -3.95 -6.36 15.07
C PRO A 151 -3.43 -5.02 15.59
N LEU A 152 -2.91 -4.98 16.82
CA LEU A 152 -2.32 -3.76 17.38
C LEU A 152 -1.04 -3.37 16.63
N ALA A 153 -0.13 -4.31 16.37
CA ALA A 153 1.09 -4.06 15.61
C ALA A 153 0.77 -3.58 14.18
N ALA A 154 -0.20 -4.22 13.53
CA ALA A 154 -0.68 -3.80 12.21
C ALA A 154 -1.34 -2.40 12.25
N PHE A 155 -2.07 -2.09 13.32
CA PHE A 155 -2.69 -0.79 13.53
C PHE A 155 -1.64 0.32 13.70
N VAL A 156 -0.65 0.08 14.56
CA VAL A 156 0.45 1.03 14.81
C VAL A 156 1.27 1.24 13.53
N ALA A 157 1.57 0.19 12.77
CA ALA A 157 2.27 0.31 11.50
C ALA A 157 1.48 1.17 10.49
N GLY A 158 0.16 0.97 10.40
CA GLY A 158 -0.69 1.78 9.55
C GLY A 158 -0.76 3.24 9.99
N ALA A 159 -0.82 3.50 11.31
CA ALA A 159 -0.76 4.86 11.84
C ALA A 159 0.57 5.56 11.50
N ILE A 160 1.70 4.87 11.69
CA ILE A 160 3.03 5.42 11.37
C ILE A 160 3.14 5.74 9.87
N TYR A 161 2.67 4.84 9.01
CA TYR A 161 2.73 5.07 7.56
C TYR A 161 1.85 6.24 7.12
N ALA A 162 0.61 6.29 7.59
CA ALA A 162 -0.35 7.28 7.15
C ALA A 162 -0.11 8.66 7.75
N PHE A 163 0.34 8.73 9.01
CA PHE A 163 0.45 9.97 9.76
C PHE A 163 1.89 10.38 10.05
N SER A 164 2.84 9.94 9.23
CA SER A 164 4.25 10.32 9.34
C SER A 164 4.43 11.83 9.17
N ALA A 165 5.41 12.39 9.89
CA ALA A 165 5.72 13.82 9.83
C ALA A 165 6.06 14.29 8.40
N SER A 166 6.75 13.46 7.61
CA SER A 166 7.06 13.77 6.21
C SER A 166 5.80 13.94 5.36
N ARG A 167 4.78 13.10 5.55
CA ARG A 167 3.52 13.22 4.82
C ARG A 167 2.70 14.42 5.27
N MET A 168 2.71 14.73 6.57
CA MET A 168 2.08 15.94 7.10
C MET A 168 2.72 17.21 6.53
N MET A 169 4.04 17.20 6.35
CA MET A 169 4.75 18.31 5.69
C MET A 169 4.25 18.50 4.24
N TYR A 170 4.10 17.43 3.46
CA TYR A 170 3.55 17.56 2.10
C TYR A 170 2.11 18.09 2.07
N VAL A 171 1.26 17.69 3.03
CA VAL A 171 -0.09 18.31 3.16
C VAL A 171 0.01 19.78 3.50
N ALA A 172 0.84 20.15 4.48
CA ALA A 172 1.00 21.54 4.89
C ALA A 172 1.54 22.41 3.75
N LEU A 173 2.40 21.86 2.90
CA LEU A 173 2.92 22.54 1.71
C LEU A 173 1.97 22.49 0.50
N GLY A 174 0.79 21.88 0.61
CA GLY A 174 -0.17 21.80 -0.50
C GLY A 174 0.11 20.72 -1.56
N HIS A 175 1.11 19.87 -1.36
CA HIS A 175 1.55 18.85 -2.31
C HIS A 175 0.68 17.57 -2.31
N TYR A 176 -0.58 17.69 -2.74
CA TYR A 176 -1.56 16.62 -2.59
C TYR A 176 -1.23 15.35 -3.39
N ASN A 177 -0.48 15.46 -4.49
CA ASN A 177 0.00 14.30 -5.25
C ASN A 177 0.85 13.36 -4.37
N PHE A 178 1.76 13.90 -3.53
CA PHE A 178 2.59 13.11 -2.61
C PHE A 178 1.85 12.61 -1.37
N VAL A 179 0.66 13.14 -1.11
CA VAL A 179 -0.23 12.63 -0.07
C VAL A 179 -1.05 11.46 -0.58
N THR A 180 -1.16 11.29 -1.89
CA THR A 180 -2.00 10.29 -2.56
C THR A 180 -1.29 8.93 -2.68
N ILE A 181 -0.69 8.48 -1.58
CA ILE A 181 0.09 7.23 -1.50
C ILE A 181 -0.74 6.04 -1.00
N GLN A 182 -2.04 6.20 -0.80
CA GLN A 182 -2.91 5.16 -0.23
C GLN A 182 -2.92 3.86 -1.01
N TRP A 183 -2.56 3.88 -2.29
CA TRP A 183 -2.60 2.72 -3.17
C TRP A 183 -1.39 1.79 -3.03
N PHE A 184 -0.25 2.30 -2.54
CA PHE A 184 0.98 1.51 -2.39
C PHE A 184 0.81 0.24 -1.52
N PRO A 185 0.22 0.31 -0.32
CA PRO A 185 0.05 -0.89 0.51
C PRO A 185 -0.88 -1.93 -0.13
N TYR A 186 -1.92 -1.49 -0.84
CA TYR A 186 -2.82 -2.40 -1.55
C TYR A 186 -2.12 -3.05 -2.75
N TYR A 187 -1.35 -2.27 -3.50
CA TYR A 187 -0.51 -2.79 -4.58
C TYR A 187 0.41 -3.91 -4.07
N VAL A 188 1.18 -3.63 -3.02
CA VAL A 188 2.10 -4.61 -2.41
C VAL A 188 1.35 -5.84 -1.90
N LEU A 189 0.24 -5.64 -1.19
CA LEU A 189 -0.59 -6.74 -0.68
C LEU A 189 -1.06 -7.68 -1.79
N PHE A 190 -1.59 -7.13 -2.88
CA PHE A 190 -2.13 -7.94 -3.96
C PHE A 190 -1.04 -8.51 -4.86
N LEU A 191 0.10 -7.83 -5.02
CA LEU A 191 1.27 -8.40 -5.68
C LEU A 191 1.78 -9.63 -4.94
N LEU A 192 1.98 -9.53 -3.62
CA LEU A 192 2.39 -10.68 -2.80
C LEU A 192 1.36 -11.81 -2.85
N LYS A 193 0.06 -11.50 -2.73
CA LYS A 193 -0.99 -12.50 -2.88
C LYS A 193 -1.02 -13.16 -4.26
N THR A 194 -0.60 -12.44 -5.31
CA THR A 194 -0.49 -12.99 -6.66
C THR A 194 0.63 -14.02 -6.73
N LEU A 195 1.81 -13.67 -6.22
CA LEU A 195 2.97 -14.58 -6.18
C LEU A 195 2.69 -15.81 -5.33
N HIS A 196 2.02 -15.64 -4.19
CA HIS A 196 1.79 -16.73 -3.24
C HIS A 196 0.61 -17.65 -3.57
N GLN A 197 -0.43 -17.14 -4.25
CA GLN A 197 -1.68 -17.89 -4.48
C GLN A 197 -1.99 -18.11 -5.96
N GLY A 198 -1.33 -17.39 -6.87
CA GLY A 198 -1.52 -17.54 -8.32
C GLY A 198 -2.90 -17.16 -8.85
N THR A 199 -3.74 -16.44 -8.09
CA THR A 199 -5.11 -16.15 -8.53
C THR A 199 -5.19 -14.92 -9.45
N PHE A 200 -5.97 -15.02 -10.52
CA PHE A 200 -6.21 -13.89 -11.45
C PHE A 200 -6.80 -12.67 -10.74
N LYS A 201 -7.67 -12.88 -9.75
CA LYS A 201 -8.25 -11.79 -8.95
C LYS A 201 -7.18 -10.96 -8.25
N ASN A 202 -6.17 -11.61 -7.67
CA ASN A 202 -5.08 -10.90 -7.00
C ASN A 202 -4.24 -10.12 -8.03
N ALA A 203 -3.95 -10.72 -9.19
CA ALA A 203 -3.19 -10.08 -10.24
C ALA A 203 -3.91 -8.83 -10.78
N PHE A 204 -5.21 -8.95 -11.03
CA PHE A 204 -6.05 -7.83 -11.46
C PHE A 204 -6.07 -6.70 -10.42
N LEU A 205 -6.25 -7.03 -9.14
CA LEU A 205 -6.24 -6.01 -8.08
C LEU A 205 -4.88 -5.35 -7.94
N ALA A 206 -3.77 -6.10 -8.06
CA ALA A 206 -2.43 -5.52 -8.09
C ALA A 206 -2.28 -4.54 -9.26
N ALA A 207 -2.68 -4.94 -10.47
CA ALA A 207 -2.63 -4.06 -11.65
C ALA A 207 -3.52 -2.81 -11.49
N LEU A 208 -4.70 -2.96 -10.89
CA LEU A 208 -5.62 -1.86 -10.62
C LEU A 208 -5.01 -0.82 -9.65
N PHE A 209 -4.42 -1.28 -8.54
CA PHE A 209 -3.78 -0.37 -7.59
C PHE A 209 -2.49 0.25 -8.15
N ALA A 210 -1.76 -0.48 -9.01
CA ALA A 210 -0.65 0.10 -9.77
C ALA A 210 -1.14 1.23 -10.68
N ALA A 211 -2.22 1.02 -11.42
CA ALA A 211 -2.82 2.06 -12.25
C ALA A 211 -3.23 3.27 -11.40
N PHE A 212 -3.87 3.08 -10.25
CA PHE A 212 -4.22 4.18 -9.35
C PHE A 212 -3.01 4.96 -8.85
N CYS A 213 -1.87 4.32 -8.55
CA CYS A 213 -0.63 5.03 -8.25
C CYS A 213 -0.18 5.90 -9.45
N LEU A 214 -0.18 5.35 -10.67
CA LEU A 214 0.24 6.07 -11.86
C LEU A 214 -0.66 7.27 -12.18
N TYR A 215 -1.97 7.12 -11.97
CA TYR A 215 -2.93 8.20 -12.13
C TYR A 215 -2.83 9.26 -11.03
N ALA A 216 -2.35 8.89 -9.83
CA ALA A 216 -2.10 9.83 -8.75
C ALA A 216 -0.86 10.68 -9.05
N GLU A 217 0.24 10.03 -9.44
CA GLU A 217 1.50 10.68 -9.76
C GLU A 217 2.34 9.75 -10.64
N LEU A 218 2.76 10.23 -11.83
CA LEU A 218 3.56 9.43 -12.75
C LEU A 218 4.92 9.03 -12.16
N THR A 219 5.47 9.86 -11.27
CA THR A 219 6.70 9.57 -10.54
C THR A 219 6.58 8.31 -9.67
N PHE A 220 5.36 7.89 -9.27
CA PHE A 220 5.13 6.64 -8.54
C PHE A 220 5.50 5.39 -9.35
N SER A 221 5.55 5.45 -10.67
CA SER A 221 6.00 4.35 -11.54
C SER A 221 7.37 3.80 -11.13
N VAL A 222 8.33 4.69 -10.84
CA VAL A 222 9.70 4.33 -10.48
C VAL A 222 9.72 3.59 -9.14
N PHE A 223 8.96 4.08 -8.16
CA PHE A 223 8.84 3.42 -6.86
C PHE A 223 8.17 2.04 -6.97
N LEU A 224 7.11 1.92 -7.79
CA LEU A 224 6.48 0.63 -8.05
C LEU A 224 7.45 -0.35 -8.72
N LEU A 225 8.24 0.12 -9.69
CA LEU A 225 9.27 -0.72 -10.33
C LEU A 225 10.25 -1.27 -9.30
N PHE A 226 10.81 -0.42 -8.42
CA PHE A 226 11.75 -0.86 -7.39
C PHE A 226 11.11 -1.84 -6.41
N ILE A 227 9.90 -1.54 -5.91
CA ILE A 227 9.17 -2.44 -5.01
C ILE A 227 8.94 -3.81 -5.67
N THR A 228 8.54 -3.79 -6.94
CA THR A 228 8.31 -5.01 -7.73
C THR A 228 9.58 -5.83 -7.83
N LEU A 229 10.68 -5.21 -8.27
CA LEU A 229 11.97 -5.86 -8.41
C LEU A 229 12.45 -6.46 -7.09
N ILE A 230 12.37 -5.72 -5.99
CA ILE A 230 12.77 -6.20 -4.66
C ILE A 230 11.95 -7.44 -4.27
N ILE A 231 10.62 -7.39 -4.47
CA ILE A 231 9.75 -8.52 -4.13
C ILE A 231 10.07 -9.75 -4.99
N PHE A 232 10.21 -9.59 -6.31
CA PHE A 232 10.56 -10.70 -7.21
C PHE A 232 11.93 -11.29 -6.90
N LEU A 233 12.95 -10.46 -6.65
CA LEU A 233 14.29 -10.92 -6.28
C LEU A 233 14.27 -11.66 -4.93
N SER A 234 13.47 -11.20 -3.97
CA SER A 234 13.31 -11.89 -2.68
C SER A 234 12.65 -13.27 -2.83
N ASP A 235 11.67 -13.40 -3.73
CA ASP A 235 10.98 -14.66 -3.98
C ASP A 235 11.90 -15.67 -4.71
N LEU A 236 12.67 -15.21 -5.70
CA LEU A 236 13.69 -16.02 -6.39
C LEU A 236 14.77 -16.52 -5.43
N GLY A 237 15.27 -15.65 -4.53
CA GLY A 237 16.28 -16.02 -3.55
C GLY A 237 15.79 -17.05 -2.52
N LEU A 238 14.51 -17.00 -2.15
CA LEU A 238 13.88 -18.00 -1.26
C LEU A 238 13.62 -19.33 -1.97
N GLY A 239 13.27 -19.30 -3.25
CA GLY A 239 13.11 -20.50 -4.09
C GLY A 239 14.42 -21.29 -4.23
N GLY A 240 15.54 -20.59 -4.47
CA GLY A 240 16.86 -21.22 -4.57
C GLY A 240 17.31 -21.90 -3.27
N ARG A 241 17.13 -21.24 -2.11
CA ARG A 241 17.47 -21.79 -0.80
C ARG A 241 16.65 -23.02 -0.41
N SER A 242 15.38 -23.06 -0.81
CA SER A 242 14.48 -24.19 -0.52
C SER A 242 14.86 -25.45 -1.33
N GLN A 243 15.38 -25.27 -2.55
CA GLN A 243 15.87 -26.38 -3.37
C GLN A 243 17.22 -26.91 -2.87
N GLU A 244 18.14 -26.02 -2.49
CA GLU A 244 19.47 -26.39 -1.97
C GLU A 244 19.37 -27.22 -0.68
N SER A 245 18.51 -26.79 0.26
CA SER A 245 18.24 -27.52 1.49
C SER A 245 17.51 -28.87 1.29
N ALA A 246 16.68 -29.01 0.23
CA ALA A 246 16.09 -30.29 -0.13
C ALA A 246 17.15 -31.27 -0.68
N VAL A 247 18.07 -30.79 -1.51
CA VAL A 247 19.18 -31.59 -2.07
C VAL A 247 20.13 -32.07 -0.96
N ASP A 248 20.49 -31.20 -0.01
CA ASP A 248 21.34 -31.57 1.13
C ASP A 248 20.67 -32.58 2.08
N SER A 249 19.35 -32.47 2.27
CA SER A 249 18.61 -33.44 3.09
C SER A 249 18.61 -34.84 2.45
N GLN A 250 18.47 -34.93 1.13
CA GLN A 250 18.52 -36.18 0.37
C GLN A 250 19.94 -36.78 0.31
N SER A 251 20.97 -35.95 0.19
CA SER A 251 22.37 -36.41 0.19
C SER A 251 22.79 -36.94 1.57
N SER A 252 22.34 -36.32 2.67
CA SER A 252 22.62 -36.80 4.03
C SER A 252 21.87 -38.08 4.41
N THR A 253 20.67 -38.30 3.86
CA THR A 253 19.93 -39.56 4.05
C THR A 253 20.52 -40.69 3.22
N ALA A 254 20.96 -40.42 1.99
CA ALA A 254 21.67 -41.38 1.16
C ALA A 254 23.03 -41.79 1.77
N SER A 255 23.80 -40.85 2.33
CA SER A 255 25.08 -41.16 2.98
C SER A 255 24.91 -41.96 4.28
N ARG A 256 23.85 -41.72 5.06
CA ARG A 256 23.47 -42.53 6.24
C ARG A 256 23.05 -43.96 5.87
N GLN A 257 22.31 -44.14 4.76
CA GLN A 257 21.98 -45.49 4.28
C GLN A 257 23.23 -46.25 3.81
N HIS A 258 24.15 -45.59 3.10
CA HIS A 258 25.41 -46.21 2.67
C HIS A 258 26.33 -46.59 3.83
N SER A 259 26.39 -45.79 4.89
CA SER A 259 27.16 -46.11 6.10
C SER A 259 26.51 -47.18 6.98
N SER A 260 25.17 -47.32 6.96
CA SER A 260 24.48 -48.45 7.61
C SER A 260 24.66 -49.79 6.88
N PHE A 261 24.92 -49.78 5.57
CA PHE A 261 25.17 -51.01 4.79
C PHE A 261 26.59 -51.58 5.00
N ILE A 262 27.54 -50.77 5.50
CA ILE A 262 28.93 -51.19 5.74
C ILE A 262 29.11 -51.83 7.14
N ILE A 263 28.12 -51.78 8.04
CA ILE A 263 28.24 -52.30 9.41
C ILE A 263 27.71 -53.75 9.57
N HIS A 264 27.09 -54.35 8.56
CA HIS A 264 26.57 -55.72 8.65
C HIS A 264 27.50 -56.79 8.01
N HIS A 265 28.73 -56.93 8.51
CA HIS A 265 29.51 -58.16 8.33
C HIS A 265 30.62 -58.29 9.38
N SER A 266 30.30 -58.79 10.58
CA SER A 266 31.20 -59.63 11.40
C SER A 266 30.49 -60.20 12.63
N SER A 267 30.87 -61.44 13.01
CA SER A 267 30.39 -62.29 14.12
C SER A 267 29.01 -62.95 13.87
N PHE A 268 28.88 -64.25 13.55
CA PHE A 268 29.56 -65.50 13.94
C PHE A 268 29.41 -65.88 15.44
N ALA A 269 28.42 -66.76 15.67
CA ALA A 269 28.34 -67.93 16.54
C ALA A 269 28.88 -67.91 18.00
N SER A 270 28.00 -68.25 18.96
CA SER A 270 28.19 -69.21 20.09
C SER A 270 26.91 -69.19 20.96
N TRP A 271 26.10 -70.25 20.98
CA TRP A 271 26.12 -71.41 21.91
C TRP A 271 25.74 -71.10 23.38
N TRP A 272 24.58 -71.63 23.80
CA TRP A 272 24.10 -72.01 25.15
C TRP A 272 24.16 -71.03 26.33
N SER A 273 22.99 -70.63 26.85
CA SER A 273 22.35 -71.16 28.09
C SER A 273 21.03 -70.44 28.35
#